data_AF-A0A625Y657-F1
#
_entry.id   AF-A0A625Y657-F1
#
_cell.length_a   1.000
_cell.length_b   1.000
_cell.length_c   1.000
_cell.angle_alpha   90.00
_cell.angle_beta   90.00
_cell.angle_gamma   90.00
#
_symmetry.space_group_name_H-M   'P 1'
#
loop_
_entity.id
_entity.type
_entity.pdbx_description
1 polymer ?
#
loop_
_entity_poly.entity_id
_entity_poly.type
_entity_poly.pdbx_seq_one_letter_code
_entity_poly.pdbx_strand_id
1 'polypeptide(L)'
;REATKAAEKHKKAASEISFKFAFQFIATEMIVLGNTASPGTIPKRLEHLRGALEVVFITKRPRPARLRAVKISKTRYPVKRSAAPLK
;
A
#
# COMPACT_ATOMS: atom_id res chain seq x y z
N ARG A 1 2.28 8.25 -16.82
CA ARG A 1 1.49 9.48 -17.08
C ARG A 1 0.19 9.52 -16.26
N GLU A 2 -0.68 8.51 -16.34
CA GLU A 2 -1.95 8.50 -15.56
C GLU A 2 -1.75 8.33 -14.04
N ALA A 3 -0.83 7.45 -13.61
CA ALA A 3 -0.48 7.32 -12.20
C ALA A 3 0.05 8.64 -11.59
N THR A 4 0.79 9.43 -12.39
CA THR A 4 1.34 10.73 -12.00
C THR A 4 0.22 11.76 -11.79
N LYS A 5 -0.77 11.82 -12.67
CA LYS A 5 -1.94 12.72 -12.52
C LYS A 5 -2.79 12.36 -11.30
N ALA A 6 -2.97 11.07 -11.04
CA ALA A 6 -3.67 10.61 -9.85
C ALA A 6 -2.90 11.00 -8.57
N ALA A 7 -1.59 10.79 -8.58
CA ALA A 7 -0.69 11.22 -7.51
C ALA A 7 -0.77 12.74 -7.24
N GLU A 8 -0.73 13.56 -8.30
CA GLU A 8 -0.89 15.02 -8.21
C GLU A 8 -2.24 15.42 -7.59
N LYS A 9 -3.34 14.81 -8.04
CA LYS A 9 -4.69 15.08 -7.51
C LYS A 9 -4.83 14.75 -6.03
N HIS A 10 -4.22 13.66 -5.57
CA HIS A 10 -4.31 13.18 -4.20
C HIS A 10 -3.13 13.62 -3.31
N LYS A 11 -2.22 14.48 -3.82
CA LYS A 11 -1.01 14.95 -3.11
C LYS A 11 -0.16 13.82 -2.50
N LYS A 12 -0.10 12.68 -3.19
CA LYS A 12 0.64 11.47 -2.74
C LYS A 12 1.68 11.07 -3.77
N ALA A 13 2.71 10.36 -3.34
CA ALA A 13 3.71 9.85 -4.27
C ALA A 13 3.15 8.66 -5.06
N ALA A 14 3.46 8.57 -6.35
CA ALA A 14 3.03 7.45 -7.19
C ALA A 14 3.55 6.08 -6.69
N SER A 15 4.67 6.08 -5.97
CA SER A 15 5.25 4.88 -5.32
C SER A 15 4.40 4.33 -4.16
N GLU A 16 3.44 5.10 -3.65
CA GLU A 16 2.57 4.69 -2.55
C GLU A 16 1.28 4.01 -3.05
N ILE A 17 1.13 3.82 -4.35
CA ILE A 17 0.03 3.06 -4.96
C ILE A 17 0.25 1.57 -4.73
N SER A 18 -0.72 0.89 -4.13
CA SER A 18 -0.64 -0.56 -3.94
C SER A 18 -0.99 -1.31 -5.22
N PHE A 19 -0.10 -2.21 -5.65
CA PHE A 19 -0.32 -3.00 -6.86
C PHE A 19 -1.59 -3.85 -6.79
N LYS A 20 -1.85 -4.49 -5.64
CA LYS A 20 -3.02 -5.36 -5.45
C LYS A 20 -4.35 -4.60 -5.62
N PHE A 21 -4.52 -3.47 -4.92
CA PHE A 21 -5.75 -2.71 -5.04
C PHE A 21 -5.86 -2.02 -6.40
N ALA A 22 -4.74 -1.58 -6.98
CA ALA A 22 -4.73 -1.01 -8.32
C ALA A 22 -5.20 -2.03 -9.37
N PHE A 23 -4.68 -3.27 -9.29
CA PHE A 23 -5.06 -4.33 -10.22
C PHE A 23 -6.55 -4.70 -10.08
N GLN A 24 -7.03 -4.86 -8.85
CA GLN A 24 -8.43 -5.19 -8.63
C GLN A 24 -9.36 -4.06 -9.09
N PHE A 25 -8.96 -2.81 -8.88
CA PHE A 25 -9.66 -1.63 -9.38
C PHE A 25 -9.74 -1.65 -10.91
N ILE A 26 -8.61 -1.84 -11.61
CA ILE A 26 -8.56 -1.94 -13.08
C ILE A 26 -9.45 -3.09 -13.59
N ALA A 27 -9.44 -4.24 -12.93
CA ALA A 27 -10.25 -5.39 -13.32
C ALA A 27 -11.75 -5.08 -13.21
N THR A 28 -12.18 -4.46 -12.10
CA THR A 28 -13.57 -4.01 -11.93
C THR A 28 -13.95 -2.93 -12.95
N GLU A 29 -13.02 -2.05 -13.30
CA GLU A 29 -13.23 -1.00 -14.30
C GLU A 29 -13.45 -1.59 -15.69
N MET A 30 -12.64 -2.58 -16.09
CA MET A 30 -12.83 -3.27 -17.37
C MET A 30 -14.21 -3.93 -17.46
N ILE A 31 -14.67 -4.57 -16.39
CA ILE A 31 -15.99 -5.21 -16.35
C ILE A 31 -17.10 -4.17 -16.46
N VAL A 32 -17.01 -3.08 -15.70
CA VAL A 32 -18.02 -2.01 -15.70
C VAL A 32 -18.06 -1.27 -17.04
N LEU A 33 -16.90 -0.99 -17.65
CA LEU A 33 -16.79 -0.33 -18.95
C LEU A 33 -17.28 -1.24 -20.10
N GLY A 34 -16.94 -2.54 -20.05
CA GLY A 34 -17.43 -3.52 -21.00
C GLY A 34 -18.96 -3.63 -21.05
N ASN A 35 -19.62 -3.29 -19.94
CA ASN A 35 -21.08 -3.28 -19.82
C ASN A 35 -21.72 -1.92 -20.17
N THR A 36 -20.97 -0.95 -20.70
CA THR A 36 -21.53 0.36 -21.09
C THR A 36 -22.03 0.39 -22.53
N ALA A 37 -23.30 0.71 -22.71
CA ALA A 37 -23.95 0.76 -24.03
C ALA A 37 -23.63 2.04 -24.83
N SER A 38 -23.17 3.13 -24.18
CA SER A 38 -22.92 4.42 -24.85
C SER A 38 -21.51 4.95 -24.59
N PRO A 39 -20.71 5.18 -25.65
CA PRO A 39 -19.35 5.70 -25.53
C PRO A 39 -19.30 7.13 -24.97
N GLY A 40 -20.37 7.92 -25.12
CA GLY A 40 -20.44 9.30 -24.62
C GLY A 40 -20.45 9.41 -23.09
N THR A 41 -20.85 8.35 -22.38
CA THR A 41 -20.84 8.29 -20.90
C THR A 41 -19.51 7.88 -20.28
N ILE A 42 -18.55 7.41 -21.09
CA ILE A 42 -17.24 6.93 -20.63
C ILE A 42 -16.46 8.02 -19.86
N PRO A 43 -16.34 9.27 -20.34
CA PRO A 43 -15.53 10.29 -19.67
C PRO A 43 -16.04 10.62 -18.25
N LYS A 44 -17.36 10.72 -18.09
CA LYS A 44 -18.02 11.05 -16.81
C LYS A 44 -17.84 9.91 -15.79
N ARG A 45 -17.88 8.66 -16.25
CA ARG A 45 -17.58 7.49 -15.41
C ARG A 45 -16.10 7.41 -15.03
N LEU A 46 -15.19 7.68 -15.98
CA LEU A 46 -13.75 7.76 -15.71
C LEU A 46 -13.42 8.86 -14.68
N GLU A 47 -14.11 9.99 -14.71
CA GLU A 47 -13.93 11.05 -13.72
C GLU A 47 -14.37 10.64 -12.31
N HIS A 48 -15.54 10.00 -12.21
CA HIS A 48 -16.03 9.44 -10.95
C HIS A 48 -15.08 8.38 -10.37
N LEU A 49 -14.57 7.50 -11.24
CA LEU A 49 -13.58 6.48 -10.89
C LEU A 49 -12.27 7.09 -10.40
N ARG A 50 -11.78 8.13 -11.07
CA ARG A 50 -10.62 8.92 -10.61
C ARG A 50 -10.85 9.62 -9.27
N GLY A 51 -12.10 9.74 -8.80
CA GLY A 51 -12.42 10.21 -7.44
C GLY A 51 -12.18 9.15 -6.36
N ALA A 52 -12.29 7.87 -6.70
CA ALA A 52 -12.19 6.73 -5.76
C ALA A 52 -10.74 6.22 -5.54
N LEU A 53 -9.75 6.82 -6.19
CA LEU A 53 -8.35 6.36 -6.18
C LEU A 53 -7.66 6.50 -4.81
N GLU A 54 -8.26 7.20 -3.84
CA GLU A 54 -7.74 7.26 -2.47
C GLU A 54 -7.56 5.88 -1.83
N VAL A 55 -8.46 4.94 -2.14
CA VAL A 55 -8.45 3.57 -1.61
C VAL A 55 -7.24 2.77 -2.12
N VAL A 56 -6.65 3.17 -3.25
CA VAL A 56 -5.53 2.46 -3.89
C VAL A 56 -4.20 2.76 -3.17
N PHE A 57 -4.10 3.91 -2.48
CA PHE A 57 -2.89 4.29 -1.78
C PHE A 57 -2.69 3.49 -0.49
N ILE A 58 -1.45 3.10 -0.25
CA ILE A 58 -1.04 2.36 0.95
C ILE A 58 -1.19 3.27 2.17
N THR A 59 -2.02 2.87 3.12
CA THR A 59 -2.06 3.49 4.45
C THR A 59 -0.90 2.97 5.29
N LYS A 60 0.15 3.79 5.46
CA LYS A 60 1.28 3.45 6.34
C LYS A 60 0.83 3.59 7.80
N ARG A 61 0.67 2.45 8.49
CA ARG A 61 0.42 2.46 9.94
C ARG A 61 1.71 2.82 10.68
N PRO A 62 1.64 3.69 11.71
CA PRO A 62 2.82 4.00 12.50
C PRO A 62 3.37 2.74 13.15
N ARG A 63 4.69 2.62 13.17
CA ARG A 63 5.36 1.54 13.91
C ARG A 63 5.00 1.70 15.39
N PRO A 64 4.52 0.64 16.07
CA PRO A 64 4.27 0.70 17.51
C PRO A 64 5.54 1.16 18.24
N ALA A 65 5.42 2.17 19.10
CA ALA A 65 6.56 2.76 19.84
C ALA A 65 7.11 1.83 20.92
N ARG A 66 6.34 0.80 21.33
CA ARG A 66 6.81 -0.17 22.31
C ARG A 66 7.96 -1.01 21.73
N LEU A 67 8.99 -1.23 22.55
CA LEU A 67 10.02 -2.21 22.24
C LEU A 67 9.35 -3.57 22.00
N ARG A 68 9.73 -4.27 20.91
CA ARG A 68 9.36 -5.67 20.74
C ARG A 68 10.11 -6.44 21.82
N ALA A 69 9.46 -6.70 22.95
CA ALA A 69 9.96 -7.63 23.94
C ALA A 69 9.92 -9.02 23.32
N VAL A 70 10.99 -9.39 22.62
CA VAL A 70 11.24 -10.78 22.28
C VAL A 70 11.57 -11.47 23.59
N LYS A 71 10.85 -12.54 23.92
CA LYS A 71 11.23 -13.40 25.04
C LYS A 71 12.60 -13.99 24.72
N ILE A 72 13.65 -13.36 25.23
CA ILE A 72 15.02 -13.89 25.12
C ILE A 72 15.04 -15.14 26.00
N SER A 73 14.94 -16.33 25.40
CA SER A 73 15.20 -17.58 26.10
C SER A 73 16.69 -17.66 26.39
N LYS A 74 17.14 -17.02 27.48
CA LYS A 74 18.52 -17.10 27.98
C LYS A 74 18.95 -18.52 28.37
N THR A 75 18.05 -19.48 28.26
CA THR A 75 18.24 -20.90 28.52
C THR A 75 18.91 -21.65 27.36
N ARG A 76 18.93 -21.12 26.13
CA ARG A 76 19.59 -21.83 25.00
C ARG A 76 21.10 -21.59 24.93
N TYR A 77 21.59 -20.43 25.38
CA TYR A 77 23.02 -20.16 25.47
C TYR A 77 23.32 -19.39 26.77
N PRO A 78 24.18 -19.92 27.66
CA PRO A 78 24.58 -19.20 28.86
C PRO A 78 25.40 -17.98 28.46
N VAL A 79 24.82 -16.78 28.64
CA VAL A 79 25.55 -15.52 28.48
C VAL A 79 26.38 -15.27 29.75
N LYS A 80 27.66 -15.65 29.72
CA LYS A 80 28.63 -15.29 30.77
C LYS A 80 28.98 -13.81 30.66
N ARG A 81 28.33 -12.97 31.48
CA ARG A 81 28.60 -11.51 31.54
C ARG A 81 30.01 -11.16 32.04
N SER A 82 30.67 -12.10 32.70
CA SER A 82 32.05 -11.98 33.17
C SER A 82 33.08 -12.63 32.22
N ALA A 83 32.66 -13.07 31.02
CA ALA A 83 33.61 -13.63 30.08
C ALA A 83 34.55 -12.53 29.55
N ALA A 84 35.84 -12.82 29.54
CA ALA A 84 36.82 -11.97 28.88
C ALA A 84 36.45 -11.84 27.39
N PRO A 85 36.70 -10.67 26.75
CA PRO A 85 36.50 -10.50 25.32
C PRO A 85 37.22 -11.60 24.55
N LEU A 86 36.53 -12.22 23.60
CA LEU A 86 37.18 -13.16 22.69
C LEU A 86 38.19 -12.38 21.86
N LYS A 87 39.43 -12.87 21.83
CA LYS A 87 40.52 -12.30 21.03
C LYS A 87 40.22 -12.41 19.53
#